data_AF-A0A0E3S3S2-F1
#
_entry.id   AF-A0A0E3S3S2-F1
#
_cell.length_a   1.000
_cell.length_b   1.000
_cell.length_c   1.000
_cell.angle_alpha   90.00
_cell.angle_beta   90.00
_cell.angle_gamma   90.00
#
_symmetry.space_group_name_H-M   'P 1'
#
loop_
_entity.id
_entity.type
_entity.pdbx_description
1 polymer ?
#
loop_
_entity_poly.entity_id
_entity_poly.type
_entity_poly.pdbx_seq_one_letter_code
_entity_poly.pdbx_strand_id
1 'polypeptide(L)'
;MKKLKEAKEIQKAIVNKKKLPKKFRIDNELIEIEYSFRTKLEELSDEEAIELLKASLINGREGFFCLKSSKDLTLEEALKIYRRKDSIEKIFHSLKNEIQIKPLRVWSDDSIYGAIILGFIAQLFISLMRYEFEDLKHRSTKFIKKSLKNLTLTVNFLKNGVKQYIFANFDKINSLFVTRMSEIS
;
A
#
# COMPACT_ATOMS: atom_id res chain seq x y z
N MET A 1 30.84 20.26 1.53
CA MET A 1 31.79 19.82 2.59
C MET A 1 31.26 20.00 4.02
N LYS A 2 30.91 21.22 4.48
CA LYS A 2 30.48 21.48 5.88
C LYS A 2 29.20 20.73 6.31
N LYS A 3 28.15 20.76 5.48
CA LYS A 3 26.88 20.06 5.73
C LYS A 3 27.00 18.52 5.79
N LEU A 4 27.98 17.94 5.08
CA LEU A 4 28.21 16.51 5.07
C LEU A 4 28.94 16.05 6.35
N LYS A 5 29.80 16.90 6.92
CA LYS A 5 30.37 16.69 8.26
C LYS A 5 29.29 16.79 9.33
N GLU A 6 28.38 17.76 9.21
CA GLU A 6 27.24 17.93 10.12
C GLU A 6 26.28 16.72 10.08
N ALA A 7 25.94 16.20 8.89
CA ALA A 7 25.13 14.99 8.75
C ALA A 7 25.80 13.74 9.36
N LYS A 8 27.13 13.60 9.20
CA LYS A 8 27.89 12.51 9.83
C LYS A 8 27.93 12.61 11.36
N GLU A 9 28.01 13.83 11.92
CA GLU A 9 27.93 14.04 13.36
C GLU A 9 26.55 13.68 13.92
N ILE A 10 25.48 13.98 13.18
CA ILE A 10 24.10 13.64 13.54
C ILE A 10 23.90 12.12 13.51
N GLN A 11 24.29 11.44 12.42
CA GLN A 11 24.15 9.98 12.31
C GLN A 11 24.90 9.25 13.42
N LYS A 12 26.12 9.70 13.75
CA LYS A 12 26.89 9.15 14.88
C LYS A 12 26.21 9.35 16.22
N ALA A 13 25.47 10.44 16.43
CA ALA A 13 24.74 10.65 17.67
C ALA A 13 23.53 9.69 17.77
N ILE A 14 22.82 9.48 16.66
CA ILE A 14 21.65 8.58 16.55
C ILE A 14 22.06 7.12 16.79
N VAL A 15 23.05 6.63 16.05
CA VAL A 15 23.57 5.25 16.16
C VAL A 15 24.07 4.95 17.58
N ASN A 16 24.69 5.94 18.25
CA ASN A 16 25.20 5.77 19.61
C ASN A 16 24.16 6.05 20.71
N LYS A 17 22.87 6.20 20.38
CA LYS A 17 21.77 6.55 21.31
C LYS A 17 22.07 7.80 22.17
N LYS A 18 22.90 8.73 21.68
CA LYS A 18 23.26 9.97 22.39
C LYS A 18 22.30 11.09 22.04
N LYS A 19 22.06 11.98 23.01
CA LYS A 19 21.27 13.20 22.80
C LYS A 19 21.92 14.06 21.71
N LEU A 20 21.13 14.46 20.69
CA LEU A 20 21.59 15.33 19.61
C LEU A 20 22.25 16.61 20.15
N PRO A 21 23.37 17.07 19.56
CA PRO A 21 23.97 18.35 19.89
C PRO A 21 22.95 19.49 19.80
N LYS A 22 22.96 20.42 20.76
CA LYS A 22 21.98 21.52 20.87
C LYS A 22 21.83 22.33 19.56
N LYS A 23 22.89 22.43 18.76
CA LYS A 23 22.91 23.11 17.44
C LYS A 23 21.97 22.51 16.38
N PHE A 24 21.47 21.29 16.57
CA PHE A 24 20.56 20.60 15.65
C PHE A 24 19.15 20.38 16.23
N ARG A 25 18.86 20.93 17.41
CA ARG A 25 17.60 20.74 18.11
C ARG A 25 16.69 21.96 17.94
N ILE A 26 16.11 22.15 16.75
CA ILE A 26 14.92 22.97 16.52
C ILE A 26 14.07 22.32 15.41
N ASP A 27 12.75 22.43 15.57
CA ASP A 27 11.65 21.72 14.92
C ASP A 27 11.63 21.62 13.38
N ASN A 28 11.16 20.45 12.94
CA ASN A 28 10.74 20.00 11.60
C ASN A 28 11.76 19.29 10.69
N GLU A 29 11.68 17.96 10.82
CA GLU A 29 11.49 16.92 9.79
C GLU A 29 12.60 16.67 8.79
N LEU A 30 13.76 16.25 9.32
CA LEU A 30 14.50 15.18 8.66
C LEU A 30 13.73 13.87 8.89
N ILE A 31 12.94 13.45 7.90
CA ILE A 31 12.29 12.15 7.91
C ILE A 31 13.38 11.08 7.74
N GLU A 32 13.76 10.44 8.83
CA GLU A 32 14.61 9.25 8.81
C GLU A 32 13.73 8.04 8.47
N ILE A 33 13.82 7.54 7.24
CA ILE A 33 13.10 6.34 6.80
C ILE A 33 14.06 5.17 6.82
N GLU A 34 13.94 4.32 7.84
CA GLU A 34 14.71 3.09 7.98
C GLU A 34 13.88 1.90 7.46
N TYR A 35 14.33 1.28 6.36
CA TYR A 35 13.78 0.02 5.88
C TYR A 35 14.81 -1.08 6.10
N SER A 36 14.55 -2.01 7.00
CA SER A 36 15.35 -3.22 7.16
C SER A 36 14.67 -4.41 6.49
N PHE A 37 15.39 -5.06 5.60
CA PHE A 37 15.07 -6.41 5.13
C PHE A 37 16.33 -7.26 5.21
N ARG A 38 16.19 -8.48 5.75
CA ARG A 38 17.27 -9.45 5.92
C ARG A 38 17.18 -10.48 4.81
N THR A 39 18.25 -10.69 4.04
CA THR A 39 18.83 -12.01 3.74
C THR A 39 20.12 -11.88 2.91
N LYS A 40 21.05 -12.82 3.17
CA LYS A 40 22.36 -13.03 2.54
C LYS A 40 22.32 -12.89 1.02
N LEU A 41 23.28 -12.15 0.45
CA LEU A 41 23.95 -12.32 -0.85
C LEU A 41 25.01 -11.20 -1.00
N GLU A 42 26.15 -11.52 -1.62
CA GLU A 42 27.43 -10.79 -1.60
C GLU A 42 27.35 -9.28 -1.87
N GLU A 43 28.22 -8.57 -1.16
CA GLU A 43 28.02 -7.21 -0.67
C GLU A 43 28.68 -6.17 -1.57
N LEU A 44 27.91 -5.43 -2.36
CA LEU A 44 28.20 -3.99 -2.45
C LEU A 44 27.74 -3.40 -1.12
N SER A 45 28.70 -2.91 -0.33
CA SER A 45 28.42 -2.25 0.95
C SER A 45 27.65 -0.96 0.71
N ASP A 46 26.85 -0.54 1.69
CA ASP A 46 26.13 0.73 1.59
C ASP A 46 27.10 1.91 1.41
N GLU A 47 28.33 1.77 1.93
CA GLU A 47 29.40 2.76 1.80
C GLU A 47 29.89 2.91 0.36
N GLU A 48 30.12 1.80 -0.35
CA GLU A 48 30.53 1.80 -1.76
C GLU A 48 29.43 2.34 -2.68
N ALA A 49 28.17 1.96 -2.42
CA ALA A 49 27.02 2.50 -3.15
C ALA A 49 26.93 4.02 -3.00
N ILE A 50 27.17 4.53 -1.78
CA ILE A 50 27.17 5.96 -1.48
C ILE A 50 28.35 6.67 -2.16
N GLU A 51 29.52 6.05 -2.28
CA GLU A 51 30.66 6.65 -3.00
C GLU A 51 30.43 6.77 -4.51
N LEU A 52 29.87 5.73 -5.14
CA LEU A 52 29.46 5.78 -6.55
C LEU A 52 28.44 6.89 -6.80
N LEU A 53 27.48 7.03 -5.89
CA LEU A 53 26.48 8.10 -5.95
C LEU A 53 27.12 9.49 -5.83
N LYS A 54 28.05 9.67 -4.89
CA LYS A 54 28.81 10.94 -4.72
C LYS A 54 29.64 11.31 -5.94
N ALA A 55 30.21 10.33 -6.64
CA ALA A 55 30.97 10.57 -7.87
C ALA A 55 30.07 11.06 -9.02
N SER A 56 28.81 10.63 -9.04
CA SER A 56 27.83 11.00 -10.08
C SER A 56 27.09 12.33 -9.82
N LEU A 57 27.22 12.90 -8.62
CA LEU A 57 26.53 14.13 -8.21
C LEU A 57 27.22 15.37 -8.79
N ILE A 58 26.48 16.18 -9.55
CA ILE A 58 27.05 17.33 -10.28
C ILE A 58 27.07 18.59 -9.39
N ASN A 59 26.00 18.81 -8.64
CA ASN A 59 25.75 20.08 -7.92
C ASN A 59 25.26 19.88 -6.47
N GLY A 60 25.09 18.64 -6.01
CA GLY A 60 24.75 18.29 -4.62
C GLY A 60 23.33 18.69 -4.18
N ARG A 61 22.48 19.11 -5.13
CA ARG A 61 21.07 19.46 -4.91
C ARG A 61 20.11 18.42 -5.46
N GLU A 62 20.63 17.41 -6.13
CA GLU A 62 19.88 16.30 -6.71
C GLU A 62 19.56 15.25 -5.64
N GLY A 63 18.32 14.77 -5.61
CA GLY A 63 17.97 13.55 -4.90
C GLY A 63 18.40 12.34 -5.71
N PHE A 64 18.98 11.34 -5.06
CA PHE A 64 19.39 10.10 -5.70
C PHE A 64 18.71 8.90 -5.05
N PHE A 65 18.52 7.83 -5.81
CA PHE A 65 18.04 6.56 -5.31
C PHE A 65 18.89 5.44 -5.91
N CYS A 66 19.19 4.41 -5.13
CA CYS A 66 19.91 3.23 -5.55
C CYS A 66 18.97 2.03 -5.45
N LEU A 67 18.93 1.21 -6.51
CA LEU A 67 18.21 -0.06 -6.51
C LEU A 67 19.21 -1.20 -6.41
N LYS A 68 19.21 -1.89 -5.27
CA LYS A 68 19.98 -3.12 -5.07
C LYS A 68 19.08 -4.32 -5.37
N SER A 69 19.56 -5.23 -6.20
CA SER A 69 18.85 -6.45 -6.59
C SER A 69 19.77 -7.65 -6.40
N SER A 70 19.23 -8.76 -5.90
CA SER A 70 19.91 -10.07 -5.87
C SER A 70 19.82 -10.83 -7.20
N LYS A 71 19.05 -10.29 -8.15
CA LYS A 71 18.90 -10.82 -9.51
C LYS A 71 19.67 -9.94 -10.48
N ASP A 72 20.33 -10.59 -11.44
CA ASP A 72 20.87 -9.91 -12.61
C ASP A 72 19.69 -9.43 -13.48
N LEU A 73 19.52 -8.12 -13.52
CA LEU A 73 18.39 -7.44 -14.17
C LEU A 73 18.93 -6.28 -14.97
N THR A 74 18.32 -6.03 -16.12
CA THR A 74 18.57 -4.76 -16.81
C THR A 74 18.05 -3.59 -15.98
N LEU A 75 18.60 -2.39 -16.20
CA LEU A 75 18.15 -1.16 -15.53
C LEU A 75 16.63 -0.95 -15.70
N GLU A 76 16.12 -1.19 -16.91
CA GLU A 76 14.69 -1.03 -17.21
C GLU A 76 13.82 -2.00 -16.41
N GLU A 77 14.22 -3.28 -16.32
CA GLU A 77 13.51 -4.29 -15.55
C GLU A 77 13.55 -4.01 -14.05
N ALA A 78 14.72 -3.62 -13.52
CA ALA A 78 14.87 -3.23 -12.12
C ALA A 78 13.96 -2.06 -11.75
N LEU A 79 13.92 -1.02 -12.60
CA LEU A 79 13.02 0.12 -12.43
C LEU A 79 11.55 -0.28 -12.53
N LYS A 80 11.19 -1.14 -13.49
CA LYS A 80 9.82 -1.61 -13.68
C LYS A 80 9.34 -2.40 -12.46
N ILE A 81 10.17 -3.30 -11.92
CA ILE A 81 9.86 -4.08 -10.72
C ILE A 81 9.74 -3.16 -9.51
N TYR A 82 10.68 -2.23 -9.32
CA TYR A 82 10.61 -1.27 -8.22
C TYR A 82 9.33 -0.43 -8.27
N ARG A 83 8.96 0.08 -9.45
CA ARG A 83 7.73 0.85 -9.64
C ARG A 83 6.47 0.05 -9.33
N ARG A 84 6.48 -1.29 -9.48
CA ARG A 84 5.33 -2.13 -9.05
C ARG A 84 5.08 -2.04 -7.55
N LYS A 85 6.05 -1.61 -6.72
CA LYS A 85 5.84 -1.35 -5.28
C LYS A 85 4.74 -0.31 -5.03
N ASP A 86 4.52 0.66 -5.92
CA ASP A 86 3.42 1.64 -5.83
C ASP A 86 2.04 0.96 -5.74
N SER A 87 1.88 -0.23 -6.33
CA SER A 87 0.64 -1.01 -6.18
C SER A 87 0.36 -1.40 -4.73
N ILE A 88 1.40 -1.69 -3.94
CA ILE A 88 1.30 -2.01 -2.52
C ILE A 88 0.89 -0.77 -1.73
N GLU A 89 1.47 0.39 -2.03
CA GLU A 89 1.09 1.66 -1.40
C GLU A 89 -0.37 2.01 -1.67
N LYS A 90 -0.83 1.82 -2.91
CA LYS A 90 -2.24 1.97 -3.30
C LYS A 90 -3.16 1.03 -2.53
N ILE A 91 -2.76 -0.22 -2.33
CA ILE A 91 -3.52 -1.20 -1.53
C ILE A 91 -3.63 -0.72 -0.06
N PHE A 92 -2.53 -0.33 0.56
CA PHE A 92 -2.56 0.15 1.95
C PHE A 92 -3.34 1.46 2.10
N HIS A 93 -3.26 2.36 1.12
CA HIS A 93 -4.06 3.57 1.08
C HIS A 93 -5.56 3.23 0.98
N SER A 94 -5.95 2.30 0.11
CA SER A 94 -7.34 1.83 -0.03
C SER A 94 -7.86 1.19 1.25
N LEU A 95 -7.06 0.33 1.90
CA LEU A 95 -7.39 -0.28 3.19
C LEU A 95 -7.67 0.78 4.27
N LYS A 96 -6.78 1.78 4.39
CA LYS A 96 -6.89 2.83 5.40
C LYS A 96 -8.10 3.75 5.16
N ASN A 97 -8.29 4.19 3.91
CA ASN A 97 -9.18 5.31 3.61
C ASN A 97 -10.52 4.89 3.00
N GLU A 98 -10.55 3.85 2.18
CA GLU A 98 -11.75 3.46 1.44
C GLU A 98 -12.47 2.29 2.13
N ILE A 99 -11.75 1.21 2.47
CA ILE A 99 -12.29 0.11 3.27
C ILE A 99 -12.55 0.59 4.70
N GLN A 100 -11.69 1.47 5.20
CA GLN A 100 -11.78 2.11 6.53
C GLN A 100 -11.56 1.12 7.67
N ILE A 101 -10.49 0.32 7.60
CA ILE A 101 -10.15 -0.61 8.70
C ILE A 101 -9.77 0.14 9.99
N LYS A 102 -9.53 1.46 9.94
CA LYS A 102 -9.10 2.27 11.08
C LYS A 102 -10.22 3.16 11.61
N PRO A 103 -10.33 3.34 12.94
CA PRO A 103 -9.55 2.67 13.98
C PRO A 103 -10.10 1.28 14.32
N LEU A 104 -9.21 0.33 14.57
CA LEU A 104 -9.56 -0.96 15.15
C LEU A 104 -9.81 -0.74 16.65
N ARG A 105 -11.06 -0.56 17.06
CA ARG A 105 -11.45 -0.41 18.48
C ARG A 105 -11.52 -1.78 19.18
N VAL A 106 -10.42 -2.52 19.11
CA VAL A 106 -10.34 -3.90 19.63
C VAL A 106 -9.27 -3.98 20.72
N TRP A 107 -9.44 -4.95 21.63
CA TRP A 107 -8.69 -5.03 22.89
C TRP A 107 -7.71 -6.21 22.96
N SER A 108 -7.60 -7.02 21.91
CA SER A 108 -6.65 -8.14 21.81
C SER A 108 -5.90 -8.16 20.48
N ASP A 109 -4.68 -8.69 20.48
CA ASP A 109 -3.86 -8.84 19.28
C ASP A 109 -4.57 -9.70 18.23
N ASP A 110 -5.21 -10.80 18.63
CA ASP A 110 -5.99 -11.67 17.74
C ASP A 110 -7.10 -10.91 17.00
N SER A 111 -7.76 -9.98 17.69
CA SER A 111 -8.80 -9.14 17.08
C SER A 111 -8.21 -8.16 16.07
N ILE A 112 -6.98 -7.67 16.31
CA ILE A 112 -6.24 -6.82 15.37
C ILE A 112 -5.90 -7.62 14.12
N TYR A 113 -5.33 -8.81 14.27
CA TYR A 113 -5.01 -9.69 13.15
C TYR A 113 -6.25 -10.07 12.35
N GLY A 114 -7.33 -10.46 13.02
CA GLY A 114 -8.60 -10.80 12.37
C GLY A 114 -9.17 -9.64 11.54
N ALA A 115 -9.18 -8.43 12.10
CA ALA A 115 -9.68 -7.27 11.37
C ALA A 115 -8.80 -6.86 10.19
N ILE A 116 -7.47 -7.01 10.30
CA ILE A 116 -6.55 -6.81 9.17
C ILE A 116 -6.81 -7.83 8.07
N ILE A 117 -6.97 -9.12 8.42
CA ILE A 117 -7.28 -10.20 7.47
C ILE A 117 -8.59 -9.91 6.74
N LEU A 118 -9.66 -9.54 7.47
CA LEU A 118 -10.94 -9.15 6.87
C LEU A 118 -10.79 -7.95 5.93
N GLY A 119 -9.96 -6.97 6.29
CA GLY A 119 -9.62 -5.85 5.42
C GLY A 119 -8.99 -6.31 4.10
N PHE A 120 -8.02 -7.21 4.15
CA PHE A 120 -7.39 -7.77 2.96
C PHE A 120 -8.35 -8.62 2.12
N ILE A 121 -9.24 -9.39 2.74
CA ILE A 121 -10.28 -10.13 2.01
C ILE A 121 -11.22 -9.17 1.29
N ALA A 122 -11.67 -8.10 1.95
CA ALA A 122 -12.48 -7.06 1.30
C ALA A 122 -11.73 -6.41 0.12
N GLN A 123 -10.44 -6.13 0.29
CA GLN A 123 -9.60 -5.59 -0.79
C GLN A 123 -9.44 -6.57 -1.96
N LEU A 124 -9.33 -7.88 -1.67
CA LEU A 124 -9.24 -8.92 -2.68
C LEU A 124 -10.50 -8.94 -3.54
N PHE A 125 -11.70 -8.92 -2.94
CA PHE A 125 -12.95 -8.86 -3.68
C PHE A 125 -13.03 -7.64 -4.60
N ILE A 126 -12.59 -6.47 -4.13
CA ILE A 126 -12.55 -5.26 -4.94
C ILE A 126 -11.59 -5.42 -6.13
N SER A 127 -10.41 -6.00 -5.90
CA SER A 127 -9.46 -6.29 -6.98
C SER A 127 -10.02 -7.29 -7.98
N LEU A 128 -10.73 -8.33 -7.53
CA LEU A 128 -11.39 -9.31 -8.39
C LEU A 128 -12.50 -8.67 -9.22
N MET A 129 -13.33 -7.80 -8.62
CA MET A 129 -14.33 -7.03 -9.37
C MET A 129 -13.69 -6.18 -10.47
N ARG A 130 -12.54 -5.54 -10.21
CA ARG A 130 -11.82 -4.77 -11.24
C ARG A 130 -11.21 -5.64 -12.33
N TYR A 131 -10.87 -6.89 -12.00
CA TYR A 131 -10.34 -7.86 -12.95
C TYR A 131 -11.44 -8.42 -13.85
N GLU A 132 -12.60 -8.71 -13.27
CA GLU A 132 -13.72 -9.33 -14.00
C GLU A 132 -14.55 -8.32 -14.81
N PHE A 133 -14.68 -7.09 -14.32
CA PHE A 133 -15.46 -6.04 -14.99
C PHE A 133 -14.52 -4.93 -15.48
N GLU A 134 -14.28 -4.87 -16.79
CA GLU A 134 -13.40 -3.86 -17.42
C GLU A 134 -13.86 -2.42 -17.08
N ASP A 135 -15.19 -2.20 -16.98
CA ASP A 135 -15.81 -0.93 -16.58
C ASP A 135 -15.38 -0.44 -15.17
N LEU A 136 -14.88 -1.36 -14.33
CA LEU A 136 -14.45 -1.07 -12.96
C LEU A 136 -12.94 -0.89 -12.82
N LYS A 137 -12.15 -1.24 -13.84
CA LYS A 137 -10.67 -1.22 -13.82
C LYS A 137 -10.08 0.08 -13.31
N HIS A 138 -10.66 1.21 -13.73
CA HIS A 138 -10.22 2.56 -13.36
C HIS A 138 -11.13 3.25 -12.32
N ARG A 139 -12.10 2.52 -11.73
CA ARG A 139 -13.02 3.07 -10.72
C ARG A 139 -12.40 2.99 -9.34
N SER A 140 -12.42 4.12 -8.61
CA SER A 140 -11.97 4.13 -7.22
C SER A 140 -12.83 3.22 -6.35
N THR A 141 -12.24 2.66 -5.31
CA THR A 141 -12.94 1.65 -4.51
C THR A 141 -14.02 2.27 -3.63
N LYS A 142 -13.92 3.58 -3.35
CA LYS A 142 -15.03 4.37 -2.79
C LYS A 142 -16.34 4.20 -3.58
N PHE A 143 -16.30 4.28 -4.92
CA PHE A 143 -17.51 4.20 -5.74
C PHE A 143 -18.06 2.77 -5.80
N ILE A 144 -17.16 1.78 -5.92
CA ILE A 144 -17.54 0.36 -5.88
C ILE A 144 -18.20 0.03 -4.54
N LYS A 145 -17.58 0.41 -3.41
CA LYS A 145 -18.13 0.26 -2.06
C LYS A 145 -19.49 0.95 -1.91
N LYS A 146 -19.64 2.17 -2.44
CA LYS A 146 -20.92 2.90 -2.37
C LYS A 146 -22.03 2.18 -3.15
N SER A 147 -21.74 1.73 -4.36
CA SER A 147 -22.69 0.98 -5.19
C SER A 147 -23.13 -0.33 -4.53
N LEU A 148 -22.17 -1.09 -3.98
CA LEU A 148 -22.45 -2.32 -3.25
C LEU A 148 -23.30 -2.08 -1.99
N LYS A 149 -23.04 -0.98 -1.26
CA LYS A 149 -23.85 -0.60 -0.09
C LYS A 149 -25.28 -0.21 -0.45
N ASN A 150 -25.50 0.31 -1.66
CA ASN A 150 -26.81 0.77 -2.10
C ASN A 150 -27.70 -0.40 -2.56
N LEU A 151 -27.10 -1.48 -3.08
CA LEU A 151 -27.83 -2.67 -3.54
C LEU A 151 -28.60 -3.30 -2.37
N THR A 152 -29.91 -3.44 -2.53
CA THR A 152 -30.78 -4.07 -1.53
C THR A 152 -31.29 -5.41 -2.06
N LEU A 153 -31.19 -6.46 -1.25
CA LEU A 153 -31.80 -7.77 -1.50
C LEU A 153 -32.83 -8.08 -0.42
N THR A 154 -34.09 -8.19 -0.82
CA THR A 154 -35.20 -8.64 0.04
C THR A 154 -35.52 -10.09 -0.27
N VAL A 155 -35.59 -10.93 0.76
CA VAL A 155 -35.95 -12.35 0.63
C VAL A 155 -37.29 -12.59 1.31
N ASN A 156 -38.31 -12.89 0.51
CA ASN A 156 -39.64 -13.26 0.99
C ASN A 156 -39.76 -14.78 1.10
N PHE A 157 -40.21 -15.26 2.26
CA PHE A 157 -40.48 -16.67 2.50
C PHE A 157 -41.97 -16.93 2.28
N LEU A 158 -42.30 -17.62 1.19
CA LEU A 158 -43.67 -18.00 0.88
C LEU A 158 -44.10 -19.20 1.75
N LYS A 159 -45.41 -19.39 1.91
CA LYS A 159 -46.00 -20.43 2.79
C LYS A 159 -45.53 -21.87 2.49
N ASN A 160 -44.94 -22.11 1.32
CA ASN A 160 -44.47 -23.43 0.89
C ASN A 160 -42.93 -23.59 1.00
N GLY A 161 -42.23 -22.69 1.71
CA GLY A 161 -40.77 -22.70 1.82
C GLY A 161 -40.03 -22.16 0.58
N VAL A 162 -40.78 -21.77 -0.46
CA VAL A 162 -40.24 -21.11 -1.65
C VAL A 162 -39.71 -19.72 -1.27
N LYS A 163 -38.47 -19.44 -1.65
CA LYS A 163 -37.82 -18.14 -1.44
C LYS A 163 -38.01 -17.28 -2.68
N GLN A 164 -38.57 -16.09 -2.51
CA GLN A 164 -38.64 -15.08 -3.55
C GLN A 164 -37.59 -14.00 -3.25
N TYR A 165 -36.68 -13.77 -4.19
CA TYR A 165 -35.61 -12.79 -4.09
C TYR A 165 -35.99 -11.54 -4.88
N ILE A 166 -35.94 -10.37 -4.23
CA ILE A 166 -36.25 -9.07 -4.83
C ILE A 166 -35.02 -8.18 -4.67
N PHE A 167 -34.40 -7.83 -5.79
CA PHE A 167 -33.27 -6.90 -5.83
C PHE A 167 -33.77 -5.47 -6.13
N ALA A 168 -33.19 -4.47 -5.49
CA ALA A 168 -33.56 -3.06 -5.65
C ALA A 168 -32.34 -2.13 -5.55
N ASN A 169 -32.56 -0.83 -5.85
CA ASN A 169 -31.54 0.22 -5.83
C ASN A 169 -30.37 -0.01 -6.78
N PHE A 170 -30.71 -0.36 -8.01
CA PHE A 170 -29.73 -0.60 -9.06
C PHE A 170 -29.03 0.69 -9.50
N ASP A 171 -27.72 0.58 -9.74
CA ASP A 171 -26.88 1.57 -10.39
C ASP A 171 -26.01 0.88 -11.45
N LYS A 172 -25.26 1.67 -12.22
CA LYS A 172 -24.45 1.14 -13.32
C LYS A 172 -23.45 0.06 -12.86
N ILE A 173 -22.95 0.14 -11.63
CA ILE A 173 -21.94 -0.79 -11.11
C ILE A 173 -22.63 -2.05 -10.59
N ASN A 174 -23.68 -1.93 -9.76
CA ASN A 174 -24.30 -3.10 -9.15
C ASN A 174 -25.16 -3.92 -10.13
N SER A 175 -25.65 -3.31 -11.20
CA SER A 175 -26.31 -4.02 -12.29
C SER A 175 -25.36 -4.99 -13.00
N LEU A 176 -24.06 -4.66 -13.14
CA LEU A 176 -23.08 -5.56 -13.75
C LEU A 176 -22.96 -6.87 -12.97
N PHE A 177 -23.05 -6.81 -11.65
CA PHE A 177 -22.96 -7.98 -10.78
C PHE A 177 -24.18 -8.88 -10.94
N VAL A 178 -25.38 -8.31 -10.93
CA VAL A 178 -26.63 -9.07 -10.99
C VAL A 178 -26.83 -9.72 -12.38
N THR A 179 -26.48 -9.02 -13.46
CA THR A 179 -26.54 -9.60 -14.81
C THR A 179 -25.66 -10.84 -14.91
N ARG A 180 -24.42 -10.75 -14.40
CA ARG A 180 -23.47 -11.87 -14.47
C ARG A 180 -23.86 -13.06 -13.58
N MET A 181 -24.47 -12.81 -12.42
CA MET A 181 -25.03 -13.89 -11.59
C MET A 181 -26.18 -14.62 -12.29
N SER A 182 -26.97 -13.90 -13.10
CA SER A 182 -28.08 -14.45 -13.86
C SER A 182 -27.61 -15.31 -15.05
N GLU A 183 -26.41 -15.05 -15.58
CA GLU A 183 -25.79 -15.85 -16.64
C GLU A 183 -25.17 -17.17 -16.13
N ILE A 184 -24.89 -17.26 -14.83
CA ILE A 184 -24.26 -18.42 -14.19
C ILE A 184 -25.31 -19.40 -13.60
N SER A 185 -26.56 -18.96 -13.45
CA SER A 185 -27.69 -19.74 -12.91
C SER A 185 -28.55 -20.34 -14.00
#